data_AF-G5B982-F1
#
_entry.id   AF-G5B982-F1
#
_cell.length_a   1.000
_cell.length_b   1.000
_cell.length_c   1.000
_cell.angle_alpha   90.00
_cell.angle_beta   90.00
_cell.angle_gamma   90.00
#
_symmetry.space_group_name_H-M   'P 1'
#
loop_
_entity.id
_entity.type
_entity.pdbx_description
1 polymer ?
#
loop_
_entity_poly.entity_id
_entity_poly.type
_entity_poly.pdbx_seq_one_letter_code
_entity_poly.pdbx_strand_id
1 'polypeptide(L)'
;MNTDSRYNKCSISEEDFPEVSQLYKSGFKIVYSQLPLGSLVLGKLQNWPSWPGILCPDPFKGKYVTYDSDGNVEQYHIEFLGDLHSRSWINAEFIEYYNITLKVGKCTNKKKWYKSALQEAYLLYGYSHEKRLEMCYLSKQDKPKANTKVAVVAKKRVRL
;
A
#
# COMPACT_ATOMS: atom_id res chain seq x y z
N MET A 1 38.04 -4.39 -4.61
CA MET A 1 38.31 -2.94 -4.69
C MET A 1 38.10 -2.53 -6.15
N ASN A 2 37.41 -1.42 -6.43
CA ASN A 2 37.12 -1.00 -7.82
C ASN A 2 38.44 -0.71 -8.58
N THR A 3 38.60 -1.28 -9.77
CA THR A 3 39.81 -1.15 -10.60
C THR A 3 39.81 0.07 -11.50
N ASP A 4 38.67 0.76 -11.67
CA ASP A 4 38.60 2.01 -12.44
C ASP A 4 39.30 3.15 -11.69
N SER A 5 40.42 3.63 -12.21
CA SER A 5 41.22 4.71 -11.63
C SER A 5 40.47 6.04 -11.50
N ARG A 6 39.36 6.21 -12.20
CA ARG A 6 38.48 7.39 -12.11
C ARG A 6 37.50 7.31 -10.94
N TYR A 7 37.25 6.14 -10.37
CA TYR A 7 36.23 5.93 -9.33
C TYR A 7 36.70 5.02 -8.19
N ASN A 8 38.02 4.83 -8.05
CA ASN A 8 38.61 3.98 -7.01
C ASN A 8 39.04 4.75 -5.75
N LYS A 9 38.71 6.05 -5.64
CA LYS A 9 39.01 6.88 -4.47
C LYS A 9 37.73 7.28 -3.74
N CYS A 10 37.71 7.10 -2.42
CA CYS A 10 36.58 7.46 -1.56
C CYS A 10 36.31 8.98 -1.46
N SER A 11 37.16 9.82 -2.04
CA SER A 11 36.99 11.26 -2.12
C SER A 11 36.14 11.72 -3.30
N ILE A 12 35.77 10.80 -4.20
CA ILE A 12 35.00 11.09 -5.41
C ILE A 12 33.53 10.87 -5.07
N SER A 13 32.67 11.81 -5.48
CA SER A 13 31.23 11.66 -5.31
C SER A 13 30.72 10.44 -6.06
N GLU A 14 29.70 9.79 -5.51
CA GLU A 14 28.96 8.75 -6.23
C GLU A 14 28.36 9.32 -7.52
N GLU A 15 28.27 8.50 -8.56
CA GLU A 15 27.64 8.91 -9.81
C GLU A 15 26.13 9.13 -9.59
N ASP A 16 25.57 10.10 -10.33
CA ASP A 16 24.13 10.31 -10.30
C ASP A 16 23.41 9.09 -10.87
N PHE A 17 22.38 8.61 -10.16
CA PHE A 17 21.57 7.51 -10.64
C PHE A 17 20.85 7.91 -11.94
N PRO A 18 20.94 7.11 -13.01
CA PRO A 18 20.34 7.46 -14.29
C PRO A 18 18.82 7.57 -14.18
N GLU A 19 18.23 8.38 -15.07
CA GLU A 19 16.77 8.45 -15.17
C GLU A 19 16.19 7.05 -15.45
N VAL A 20 15.06 6.73 -14.81
CA VAL A 20 14.39 5.44 -14.96
C VAL A 20 14.11 5.10 -16.44
N SER A 21 13.80 6.10 -17.28
CA SER A 21 13.59 5.90 -18.71
C SER A 21 14.85 5.45 -19.46
N GLN A 22 16.05 5.89 -19.03
CA GLN A 22 17.34 5.48 -19.60
C GLN A 22 17.67 4.02 -19.24
N LEU A 23 17.35 3.61 -18.01
CA LEU A 23 17.49 2.22 -17.56
C LEU A 23 16.65 1.29 -18.44
N TYR A 24 15.36 1.63 -18.63
CA TYR A 24 14.47 0.82 -19.46
C TYR A 24 14.93 0.73 -20.92
N LYS A 25 15.43 1.83 -21.51
CA LYS A 25 16.01 1.82 -22.87
C LYS A 25 17.23 0.90 -22.99
N SER A 26 17.98 0.76 -21.90
CA SER A 26 19.17 -0.09 -21.83
C SER A 26 18.84 -1.55 -21.49
N GLY A 27 17.55 -1.91 -21.37
CA GLY A 27 17.10 -3.26 -21.02
C GLY A 27 17.14 -3.57 -19.53
N PHE A 28 17.42 -2.58 -18.67
CA PHE A 28 17.41 -2.74 -17.21
C PHE A 28 16.06 -2.34 -16.62
N LYS A 29 15.77 -2.91 -15.44
CA LYS A 29 14.53 -2.69 -14.70
C LYS A 29 14.85 -2.52 -13.23
N ILE A 30 14.07 -1.67 -12.55
CA ILE A 30 14.15 -1.51 -11.10
C ILE A 30 13.40 -2.65 -10.43
N VAL A 31 14.06 -3.34 -9.51
CA VAL A 31 13.47 -4.42 -8.71
C VAL A 31 13.23 -3.90 -7.30
N TYR A 32 11.99 -4.05 -6.83
CA TYR A 32 11.58 -3.61 -5.49
C TYR A 32 11.55 -4.77 -4.52
N SER A 33 12.07 -4.54 -3.31
CA SER A 33 11.98 -5.50 -2.21
C SER A 33 10.54 -5.73 -1.77
N GLN A 34 10.25 -6.97 -1.40
CA GLN A 34 8.95 -7.31 -0.84
C GLN A 34 8.79 -6.73 0.58
N LEU A 35 7.75 -5.93 0.77
CA LEU A 35 7.38 -5.39 2.08
C LEU A 35 6.52 -6.40 2.85
N PRO A 36 6.68 -6.47 4.19
CA PRO A 36 5.88 -7.39 5.00
C PRO A 36 4.41 -6.94 5.04
N LEU A 37 3.50 -7.92 5.13
CA LEU A 37 2.09 -7.66 5.36
C LEU A 37 1.91 -6.83 6.65
N GLY A 38 0.99 -5.86 6.65
CA GLY A 38 0.78 -4.94 7.77
C GLY A 38 1.77 -3.78 7.83
N SER A 39 2.66 -3.64 6.84
CA SER A 39 3.56 -2.49 6.74
C SER A 39 2.77 -1.20 6.56
N LEU A 40 3.22 -0.13 7.21
CA LEU A 40 2.77 1.22 6.89
C LEU A 40 3.55 1.75 5.70
N VAL A 41 2.82 2.29 4.73
CA VAL A 41 3.37 2.78 3.48
C VAL A 41 2.73 4.10 3.09
N LEU A 42 3.38 4.82 2.19
CA LEU A 42 2.83 5.96 1.47
C LEU A 42 2.56 5.51 0.04
N GLY A 43 1.28 5.41 -0.33
CA GLY A 43 0.87 5.13 -1.71
C GLY A 43 0.64 6.44 -2.46
N LYS A 44 1.26 6.59 -3.63
CA LYS A 44 1.06 7.74 -4.51
C LYS A 44 0.03 7.42 -5.58
N LEU A 45 -1.06 8.18 -5.58
CA LEU A 45 -2.07 8.17 -6.64
C LEU A 45 -1.97 9.44 -7.49
N GLN A 46 -2.39 9.35 -8.75
CA GLN A 46 -2.41 10.49 -9.66
C GLN A 46 -3.27 11.62 -9.08
N ASN A 47 -2.76 12.85 -9.09
CA ASN A 47 -3.41 14.06 -8.56
C ASN A 47 -3.68 14.07 -7.03
N TRP A 48 -3.13 13.12 -6.28
CA TRP A 48 -3.20 13.08 -4.82
C TRP A 48 -1.80 13.18 -4.20
N PRO A 49 -1.63 13.70 -2.98
CA PRO A 49 -0.36 13.55 -2.26
C PRO A 49 -0.08 12.07 -1.99
N SER A 50 1.16 11.74 -1.64
CA SER A 50 1.46 10.41 -1.11
C SER A 50 0.65 10.21 0.18
N TRP A 51 -0.21 9.20 0.18
CA TRP A 51 -1.23 8.99 1.19
C TRP A 51 -0.88 7.79 2.07
N PRO A 52 -0.96 7.90 3.40
CA PRO A 52 -0.59 6.80 4.27
C PRO A 52 -1.61 5.66 4.20
N GLY A 53 -1.09 4.43 4.22
CA GLY A 53 -1.88 3.21 4.10
C GLY A 53 -1.20 2.04 4.79
N ILE A 54 -1.96 0.95 4.96
CA ILE A 54 -1.47 -0.33 5.46
C ILE A 54 -1.54 -1.36 4.34
N LEU A 55 -0.48 -2.15 4.17
CA LEU A 55 -0.51 -3.32 3.30
C LEU A 55 -1.42 -4.39 3.92
N CYS A 56 -2.54 -4.70 3.26
CA CYS A 56 -3.53 -5.65 3.75
C CYS A 56 -3.96 -6.62 2.65
N PRO A 57 -4.50 -7.81 2.99
CA PRO A 57 -5.00 -8.74 1.98
C PRO A 57 -6.19 -8.15 1.23
N ASP A 58 -6.21 -8.31 -0.08
CA ASP A 58 -7.37 -8.01 -0.91
C ASP A 58 -8.54 -8.91 -0.47
N PRO A 59 -9.75 -8.36 -0.25
CA PRO A 59 -10.87 -9.14 0.28
C PRO A 59 -11.39 -10.20 -0.68
N PHE A 60 -11.11 -10.08 -1.98
CA PHE A 60 -11.55 -11.03 -3.00
C PHE A 60 -10.46 -12.06 -3.32
N LYS A 61 -9.20 -11.62 -3.47
CA LYS A 61 -8.07 -12.48 -3.85
C LYS A 61 -7.36 -13.11 -2.64
N GLY A 62 -7.51 -12.53 -1.45
CA GLY A 62 -6.78 -12.94 -0.24
C GLY A 62 -5.28 -12.65 -0.28
N LYS A 63 -4.78 -11.99 -1.33
CA LYS A 63 -3.37 -11.65 -1.51
C LYS A 63 -3.16 -10.16 -1.30
N TYR A 64 -1.99 -9.78 -0.82
CA TYR A 64 -1.63 -8.37 -0.62
C TYR A 64 -0.54 -7.89 -1.59
N VAL A 65 0.05 -8.79 -2.36
CA VAL A 65 1.14 -8.54 -3.30
C VAL A 65 0.93 -9.36 -4.58
N THR A 66 1.25 -8.77 -5.73
CA THR A 66 1.37 -9.47 -7.03
C THR A 66 2.81 -9.40 -7.53
N TYR A 67 3.14 -10.35 -8.41
CA TYR A 67 4.46 -10.46 -9.01
C TYR A 67 4.33 -10.49 -10.53
N ASP A 68 5.31 -9.93 -11.21
CA ASP A 68 5.43 -10.01 -12.67
C ASP A 68 5.94 -11.38 -13.13
N SER A 69 6.12 -11.54 -14.45
CA SER A 69 6.61 -12.78 -15.07
C SER A 69 7.99 -13.21 -14.59
N ASP A 70 8.80 -12.27 -14.12
CA ASP A 70 10.15 -12.50 -13.64
C ASP A 70 10.19 -12.80 -12.14
N GLY A 71 9.01 -12.83 -11.48
CA GLY A 71 8.88 -13.05 -10.04
C GLY A 71 9.20 -11.82 -9.19
N ASN A 72 9.33 -10.63 -9.78
CA ASN A 72 9.55 -9.41 -9.01
C ASN A 72 8.22 -8.80 -8.58
N VAL A 73 8.24 -8.08 -7.45
CA VAL A 73 7.07 -7.40 -6.92
C VAL A 73 6.55 -6.37 -7.91
N GLU A 74 5.29 -6.49 -8.28
CA GLU A 74 4.63 -5.61 -9.25
C GLU A 74 3.69 -4.63 -8.55
N GLN A 75 2.76 -5.13 -7.73
CA GLN A 75 1.76 -4.31 -7.05
C GLN A 75 1.54 -4.76 -5.61
N TYR A 76 1.09 -3.83 -4.77
CA TYR A 76 0.56 -4.13 -3.45
C TYR A 76 -0.88 -3.67 -3.31
N HIS A 77 -1.64 -4.41 -2.52
CA HIS A 77 -2.95 -3.99 -2.06
C HIS A 77 -2.82 -3.18 -0.76
N ILE A 78 -3.37 -1.97 -0.79
CA ILE A 78 -3.26 -0.99 0.28
C ILE A 78 -4.66 -0.60 0.74
N GLU A 79 -4.86 -0.56 2.06
CA GLU A 79 -5.96 0.18 2.69
C GLU A 79 -5.43 1.56 3.11
N PHE A 80 -5.93 2.60 2.46
CA PHE A 80 -5.60 3.99 2.77
C PHE A 80 -6.29 4.44 4.05
N LEU A 81 -5.55 5.16 4.89
CA LEU A 81 -5.98 5.63 6.21
C LEU A 81 -6.74 6.95 6.16
N GLY A 82 -7.37 7.30 7.29
CA GLY A 82 -8.10 8.52 7.56
C GLY A 82 -9.59 8.30 7.78
N ASP A 83 -10.33 9.37 8.05
CA ASP A 83 -11.79 9.33 8.32
C ASP A 83 -12.59 8.51 7.29
N LEU A 84 -12.10 8.45 6.04
CA LEU A 84 -12.62 7.62 4.98
C LEU A 84 -11.53 6.64 4.52
N HIS A 85 -11.66 5.39 4.94
CA HIS A 85 -10.83 4.31 4.43
C HIS A 85 -11.20 4.00 2.98
N SER A 86 -10.19 3.71 2.17
CA SER A 86 -10.38 3.21 0.80
C SER A 86 -9.32 2.16 0.49
N ARG A 87 -9.52 1.39 -0.58
CA ARG A 87 -8.60 0.31 -0.96
C ARG A 87 -8.25 0.38 -2.44
N SER A 88 -7.01 0.07 -2.77
CA SER A 88 -6.57 -0.06 -4.15
C SER A 88 -5.32 -0.94 -4.24
N TRP A 89 -5.15 -1.54 -5.41
CA TRP A 89 -3.85 -2.02 -5.85
C TRP A 89 -3.02 -0.84 -6.36
N ILE A 90 -1.76 -0.76 -5.95
CA ILE A 90 -0.81 0.30 -6.31
C ILE A 90 0.49 -0.36 -6.77
N ASN A 91 1.08 0.12 -7.86
CA ASN A 91 2.38 -0.39 -8.34
C ASN A 91 3.47 -0.13 -7.30
N ALA A 92 4.42 -1.06 -7.18
CA ALA A 92 5.54 -0.96 -6.25
C ALA A 92 6.36 0.33 -6.42
N GLU A 93 6.47 0.84 -7.65
CA GLU A 93 7.10 2.12 -7.97
C GLU A 93 6.46 3.33 -7.27
N PHE A 94 5.17 3.26 -6.98
CA PHE A 94 4.42 4.34 -6.33
C PHE A 94 4.21 4.11 -4.83
N ILE A 95 5.01 3.23 -4.24
CA ILE A 95 4.93 2.87 -2.82
C ILE A 95 6.26 3.19 -2.15
N GLU A 96 6.16 3.97 -1.08
CA GLU A 96 7.29 4.27 -0.21
C GLU A 96 7.01 3.72 1.19
N TYR A 97 8.06 3.31 1.90
CA TYR A 97 7.91 2.90 3.29
C TYR A 97 7.58 4.12 4.16
N TYR A 98 6.58 4.00 5.03
CA TYR A 98 6.21 5.12 5.89
C TYR A 98 7.23 5.29 7.02
N ASN A 99 7.75 6.50 7.17
CA ASN A 99 8.66 6.88 8.24
C ASN A 99 8.20 8.22 8.84
N ILE A 100 8.18 8.31 10.17
CA ILE A 100 7.79 9.51 10.93
C ILE A 100 8.65 10.73 10.57
N THR A 101 9.91 10.52 10.19
CA THR A 101 10.82 11.62 9.83
C THR A 101 10.64 12.13 8.41
N LEU A 102 9.85 11.46 7.57
CA LEU A 102 9.59 11.91 6.21
C LEU A 102 8.83 13.24 6.25
N LYS A 103 9.36 14.21 5.50
CA LYS A 103 8.66 15.48 5.28
C LYS A 103 7.39 15.19 4.50
N VAL A 104 6.28 15.12 5.23
CA VAL A 104 4.96 14.90 4.65
C VAL A 104 4.68 16.01 3.63
N GLY A 105 4.32 15.61 2.40
CA GLY A 105 4.04 16.53 1.31
C GLY A 105 2.94 17.54 1.67
N LYS A 106 3.04 18.76 1.14
CA LYS A 106 1.98 19.76 1.34
C LYS A 106 0.75 19.37 0.53
N CYS A 107 -0.30 18.98 1.23
CA CYS A 107 -1.61 18.74 0.63
C CYS A 107 -2.38 20.07 0.51
N THR A 108 -2.65 20.53 -0.71
CA THR A 108 -3.39 21.77 -0.97
C THR A 108 -4.90 21.55 -0.85
N ASN A 109 -5.40 20.42 -1.36
CA ASN A 109 -6.81 20.03 -1.41
C ASN A 109 -7.13 18.98 -0.34
N LYS A 110 -8.33 18.98 0.28
CA LYS A 110 -8.74 17.93 1.25
C LYS A 110 -7.82 17.77 2.48
N LYS A 111 -7.26 18.89 2.95
CA LYS A 111 -6.37 18.97 4.13
C LYS A 111 -6.91 18.24 5.38
N LYS A 112 -8.22 18.29 5.63
CA LYS A 112 -8.82 17.63 6.81
C LYS A 112 -8.64 16.12 6.76
N TRP A 113 -9.00 15.49 5.65
CA TRP A 113 -8.85 14.04 5.47
C TRP A 113 -7.40 13.61 5.50
N TYR A 114 -6.52 14.39 4.86
CA TYR A 114 -5.10 14.09 4.88
C TYR A 114 -4.50 14.18 6.29
N LYS A 115 -4.88 15.21 7.07
CA LYS A 115 -4.47 15.32 8.48
C LYS A 115 -4.96 14.14 9.31
N SER A 116 -6.21 13.72 9.14
CA SER A 116 -6.75 12.54 9.83
C SER A 116 -5.95 11.28 9.48
N ALA A 117 -5.69 11.04 8.19
CA ALA A 117 -4.89 9.91 7.72
C ALA A 117 -3.48 9.88 8.32
N LEU A 118 -2.82 11.03 8.43
CA LEU A 118 -1.49 11.14 9.04
C LEU A 118 -1.51 10.90 10.55
N GLN A 119 -2.54 11.41 11.25
CA GLN A 119 -2.70 11.17 12.68
C GLN A 119 -2.92 9.69 12.96
N GLU A 120 -3.77 9.04 12.17
CA GLU A 120 -3.98 7.60 12.25
C GLU A 120 -2.69 6.82 11.96
N ALA A 121 -1.95 7.18 10.90
CA ALA A 121 -0.68 6.56 10.57
C ALA A 121 0.35 6.69 11.70
N TYR A 122 0.41 7.86 12.33
CA TYR A 122 1.29 8.12 13.48
C TYR A 122 0.95 7.24 14.68
N LEU A 123 -0.34 7.06 14.99
CA LEU A 123 -0.78 6.13 16.04
C LEU A 123 -0.43 4.68 15.67
N LEU A 124 -0.64 4.30 14.41
CA LEU A 124 -0.38 2.94 13.94
C LEU A 124 1.10 2.58 13.89
N TYR A 125 1.98 3.57 13.75
CA TYR A 125 3.42 3.38 13.71
C TYR A 125 3.96 2.66 14.95
N GLY A 126 3.38 2.94 16.12
CA GLY A 126 3.77 2.30 17.39
C GLY A 126 3.29 0.85 17.55
N TYR A 127 2.47 0.32 16.65
CA TYR A 127 1.95 -1.04 16.71
C TYR A 127 2.74 -2.02 15.83
N SER A 128 2.67 -3.31 16.18
CA SER A 128 3.19 -4.39 15.34
C SER A 128 2.38 -4.57 14.06
N HIS A 129 2.93 -5.29 13.08
CA HIS A 129 2.27 -5.57 11.80
C HIS A 129 0.90 -6.24 12.01
N GLU A 130 0.82 -7.24 12.88
CA GLU A 130 -0.41 -7.98 13.20
C GLU A 130 -1.45 -7.04 13.81
N LYS A 131 -1.02 -6.19 14.74
CA LYS A 131 -1.92 -5.28 15.43
C LYS A 131 -2.45 -4.19 14.51
N ARG A 132 -1.65 -3.73 13.54
CA ARG A 132 -2.11 -2.82 12.48
C ARG A 132 -3.16 -3.47 11.58
N LEU A 133 -2.96 -4.74 11.20
CA LEU A 133 -3.94 -5.49 10.40
C LEU A 133 -5.26 -5.72 11.14
N GLU A 134 -5.21 -5.95 12.45
CA GLU A 134 -6.43 -5.98 13.28
C GLU A 134 -7.17 -4.64 13.28
N MET A 135 -6.50 -3.53 13.00
CA MET A 135 -7.08 -2.19 12.98
C MET A 135 -7.59 -1.80 11.59
N CYS A 136 -7.21 -2.52 10.51
CA CYS A 136 -7.80 -2.36 9.18
C CYS A 136 -9.33 -2.48 9.26
N TYR A 137 -10.00 -1.38 8.96
CA TYR A 137 -11.42 -1.22 9.23
C TYR A 137 -12.24 -2.04 8.22
N LEU A 138 -11.86 -1.97 6.95
CA LEU A 138 -12.65 -2.56 5.87
C LEU A 138 -12.47 -4.08 5.78
N SER A 139 -11.29 -4.61 6.17
CA SER A 139 -11.06 -6.05 6.29
C SER A 139 -12.02 -6.77 7.26
N LYS A 140 -12.64 -6.03 8.20
CA LYS A 140 -13.65 -6.57 9.12
C LYS A 140 -15.05 -6.64 8.53
N GLN A 141 -15.38 -5.74 7.59
CA GLN A 141 -16.71 -5.67 6.97
C GLN A 141 -16.94 -6.76 5.94
N ASP A 142 -15.87 -7.23 5.28
CA ASP A 142 -15.95 -8.26 4.26
C ASP A 142 -16.02 -9.70 4.82
N LYS A 143 -15.98 -9.86 6.14
CA LYS A 143 -16.22 -11.17 6.76
C LYS A 143 -17.67 -11.61 6.44
N PRO A 144 -17.88 -12.78 5.82
CA PRO A 144 -19.22 -13.24 5.51
C PRO A 144 -20.02 -13.34 6.82
N LYS A 145 -21.17 -12.66 6.88
CA LYS A 145 -22.12 -12.80 7.98
C LYS A 145 -22.49 -14.29 8.07
N ALA A 146 -22.11 -14.95 9.15
CA ALA A 146 -22.52 -16.32 9.42
C ALA A 146 -24.06 -16.41 9.36
N ASN A 147 -24.55 -17.22 8.41
CA ASN A 147 -25.92 -17.69 8.19
C ASN A 147 -27.01 -17.14 9.12
N THR A 148 -27.60 -16.00 8.77
CA THR A 148 -28.96 -15.68 9.22
C THR A 148 -29.91 -16.61 8.47
N LYS A 149 -30.36 -17.68 9.14
CA LYS A 149 -31.42 -18.57 8.64
C LYS A 149 -32.66 -17.75 8.32
N VAL A 150 -32.98 -17.60 7.03
CA VAL A 150 -34.24 -16.99 6.59
C VAL A 150 -35.33 -18.04 6.81
N ALA A 151 -36.17 -17.84 7.82
CA ALA A 151 -37.37 -18.63 8.04
C ALA A 151 -38.38 -18.32 6.91
N VAL A 152 -38.60 -19.29 6.03
CA VAL A 152 -39.63 -19.21 4.98
C VAL A 152 -40.99 -19.43 5.64
N VAL A 153 -41.77 -18.36 5.82
CA VAL A 153 -43.17 -18.46 6.23
C VAL A 153 -44.01 -18.84 5.01
N ALA A 154 -44.47 -20.09 4.97
CA ALA A 154 -45.40 -20.59 3.98
C ALA A 154 -46.81 -20.01 4.22
N LYS A 155 -47.28 -19.12 3.32
CA LYS A 155 -48.68 -18.68 3.31
C LYS A 155 -49.54 -19.68 2.54
N LYS A 156 -50.41 -20.39 3.27
CA LYS A 156 -51.44 -21.30 2.77
C LYS A 156 -52.54 -20.47 2.06
N ARG A 157 -52.75 -20.66 0.76
CA ARG A 157 -53.91 -20.10 0.03
C ARG A 157 -55.10 -21.04 0.21
N VAL A 158 -56.19 -20.53 0.79
CA VAL A 158 -57.51 -21.17 0.84
C VAL A 158 -58.17 -21.00 -0.53
N ARG A 159 -58.70 -22.10 -1.08
CA ARG A 159 -59.58 -22.09 -2.26
C ARG A 159 -61.02 -21.92 -1.77
N LEU A 160 -61.75 -21.00 -2.40
CA LEU A 160 -63.21 -21.02 -2.53
C LEU A 160 -63.51 -21.24 -4.00
#